data_AF-A0A7L1S2J4-F1
#
_entry.id   AF-A0A7L1S2J4-F1
#
_cell.length_a   1.000
_cell.length_b   1.000
_cell.length_c   1.000
_cell.angle_alpha   90.00
_cell.angle_beta   90.00
_cell.angle_gamma   90.00
#
_symmetry.space_group_name_H-M   'P 1'
#
loop_
_entity.id
_entity.type
_entity.pdbx_description
1 polymer ?
#
loop_
_entity_poly.entity_id
_entity_poly.type
_entity_poly.pdbx_seq_one_letter_code
_entity_poly.pdbx_strand_id
1 'polypeptide(L)'
;MCKTEYAVCGNPHLLEGSLSAFLPSLNLAPRLSIPNPWIRSYSFDGKEEWEVNPLYCNTVREIYPYNNSNRLLNIVDMAIFDFLMGNMDRHHYEMFTKFGDDGFLLHLDNARGFGRHSHDEISILAPLSQCCVIKRTTLLRLQLLAEPEYRLSDVMRESLLQDPLAPVLTEPHLLALDRRLQLILAAVGKCIHTFGEATVVADDTARPRSPAAHRAEMGT
;
A
#
# COMPACT_ATOMS: atom_id res chain seq x y z
N MET A 1 17.55 17.53 -0.57
CA MET A 1 18.88 18.15 -0.45
C MET A 1 19.44 18.30 -1.85
N CYS A 2 19.46 19.52 -2.42
CA CYS A 2 20.05 19.78 -3.73
C CYS A 2 21.24 20.72 -3.54
N LYS A 3 22.40 20.14 -3.23
CA LYS A 3 23.65 20.87 -2.98
C LYS A 3 24.80 20.20 -3.71
N THR A 4 25.89 20.93 -3.94
CA THR A 4 27.05 20.45 -4.71
C THR A 4 27.65 19.17 -4.12
N GLU A 5 27.69 19.05 -2.78
CA GLU A 5 28.20 17.88 -2.09
C GLU A 5 27.36 16.60 -2.29
N TYR A 6 26.12 16.73 -2.81
CA TYR A 6 25.21 15.62 -3.11
C TYR A 6 24.82 15.58 -4.60
N ALA A 7 25.66 16.14 -5.47
CA ALA A 7 25.40 16.12 -6.91
C ALA A 7 25.32 14.68 -7.44
N VAL A 8 24.37 14.43 -8.35
CA VAL A 8 24.24 13.15 -9.06
C VAL A 8 25.16 13.22 -10.28
N CYS A 9 26.16 12.34 -10.34
CA CYS A 9 27.23 12.36 -11.34
C CYS A 9 27.25 11.08 -12.17
N GLY A 10 27.38 11.21 -13.50
CA GLY A 10 27.49 10.07 -14.41
C GLY A 10 28.92 9.55 -14.56
N ASN A 11 29.09 8.52 -15.40
CA ASN A 11 30.41 7.97 -15.74
C ASN A 11 30.56 7.68 -17.26
N PRO A 12 31.18 8.57 -18.06
CA PRO A 12 31.56 9.94 -17.72
C PRO A 12 30.39 10.94 -17.82
N HIS A 13 29.34 10.64 -18.58
CA HIS A 13 28.19 11.53 -18.80
C HIS A 13 26.83 10.84 -18.78
N LEU A 14 26.80 9.50 -18.73
CA LEU A 14 25.57 8.73 -18.69
C LEU A 14 25.08 8.58 -17.24
N LEU A 15 23.79 8.78 -17.04
CA LEU A 15 23.09 8.60 -15.77
C LEU A 15 21.85 7.76 -16.00
N GLU A 16 21.75 6.67 -15.25
CA GLU A 16 20.54 5.87 -15.13
C GLU A 16 19.51 6.60 -14.25
N GLY A 17 18.22 6.44 -14.57
CA GLY A 17 17.15 7.01 -13.78
C GLY A 17 15.79 6.41 -14.12
N SER A 18 14.85 6.55 -13.20
CA SER A 18 13.47 6.15 -13.42
C SER A 18 12.68 7.26 -14.12
N LEU A 19 11.85 6.88 -15.11
CA LEU A 19 10.90 7.78 -15.75
C LEU A 19 9.48 7.33 -15.43
N SER A 20 8.74 8.17 -14.71
CA SER A 20 7.33 7.93 -14.40
C SER A 20 6.44 8.76 -15.32
N ALA A 21 5.36 8.16 -15.83
CA ALA A 21 4.38 8.87 -16.62
C ALA A 21 3.72 9.97 -15.78
N PHE A 22 3.54 11.15 -16.37
CA PHE A 22 2.80 12.23 -15.72
C PHE A 22 1.34 11.85 -15.56
N LEU A 23 0.81 12.08 -14.37
CA LEU A 23 -0.64 12.10 -14.16
C LEU A 23 -1.26 13.29 -14.92
N PRO A 24 -2.55 13.21 -15.29
CA PRO A 24 -3.24 14.33 -15.89
C PRO A 24 -3.14 15.60 -15.05
N SER A 25 -3.17 16.76 -15.70
CA SER A 25 -3.07 18.05 -15.02
C SER A 25 -4.20 18.21 -13.99
N LEU A 26 -3.92 18.95 -12.91
CA LEU A 26 -4.90 19.19 -11.84
C LEU A 26 -6.16 19.92 -12.32
N ASN A 27 -6.09 20.65 -13.44
CA ASN A 27 -7.25 21.28 -14.07
C ASN A 27 -8.21 20.25 -14.70
N LEU A 28 -7.66 19.16 -15.27
CA LEU A 28 -8.45 18.10 -15.92
C LEU A 28 -8.90 17.03 -14.92
N ALA A 29 -8.00 16.65 -14.02
CA ALA A 29 -8.25 15.63 -13.00
C ALA A 29 -7.73 16.14 -11.65
N PRO A 30 -8.55 16.92 -10.90
CA PRO A 30 -8.17 17.40 -9.59
C PRO A 30 -7.93 16.23 -8.64
N ARG A 31 -6.92 16.38 -7.79
CA ARG A 31 -6.50 15.38 -6.80
C ARG A 31 -6.56 15.98 -5.41
N LEU A 32 -6.87 15.13 -4.45
CA LEU A 32 -6.83 15.45 -3.02
C LEU A 32 -5.69 14.65 -2.38
N SER A 33 -4.83 15.34 -1.66
CA SER A 33 -3.80 14.74 -0.81
C SER A 33 -4.30 14.77 0.63
N ILE A 34 -4.32 13.60 1.28
CA ILE A 34 -4.85 13.44 2.63
C ILE A 34 -3.76 12.82 3.52
N PRO A 35 -3.55 13.36 4.74
CA PRO A 35 -2.68 12.73 5.72
C PRO A 35 -3.12 11.29 6.03
N ASN A 36 -2.18 10.37 6.06
CA ASN A 36 -2.43 8.98 6.45
C ASN A 36 -2.67 8.91 7.97
N PRO A 37 -3.71 8.19 8.48
CA PRO A 37 -3.89 8.01 9.92
C PRO A 37 -2.70 7.35 10.62
N TRP A 38 -1.91 6.55 9.89
CA TRP A 38 -0.67 5.94 10.36
C TRP A 38 0.58 6.72 9.92
N ILE A 39 0.46 8.04 9.74
CA ILE A 39 1.62 8.92 9.54
C ILE A 39 2.58 8.79 10.73
N ARG A 40 3.89 8.77 10.47
CA ARG A 40 4.93 8.77 11.52
C ARG A 40 5.17 10.19 12.04
N SER A 41 5.84 10.32 13.19
CA SER A 41 6.12 11.62 13.81
C SER A 41 7.11 12.50 13.03
N TYR A 42 7.93 11.90 12.16
CA TYR A 42 9.08 12.54 11.51
C TYR A 42 10.02 13.27 12.49
N SER A 43 10.10 12.74 13.70
CA SER A 43 11.00 13.20 14.77
C SER A 43 11.81 12.01 15.30
N PHE A 44 12.91 12.29 15.98
CA PHE A 44 13.82 11.24 16.48
C PHE A 44 13.25 10.48 17.68
N ASP A 45 12.52 11.17 18.54
CA ASP A 45 12.03 10.70 19.84
C ASP A 45 10.50 10.67 19.93
N GLY A 46 9.81 11.41 19.06
CA GLY A 46 8.35 11.44 19.04
C GLY A 46 7.77 10.12 18.53
N LYS A 47 6.73 9.67 19.21
CA LYS A 47 5.90 8.54 18.80
C LYS A 47 4.50 9.03 18.51
N GLU A 48 3.87 8.42 17.51
CA GLU A 48 2.47 8.69 17.19
C GLU A 48 1.54 7.78 17.99
N GLU A 49 0.28 8.17 18.09
CA GLU A 49 -0.70 7.43 18.90
C GLU A 49 -0.82 5.97 18.43
N TRP A 50 -0.80 5.72 17.13
CA TRP A 50 -0.87 4.37 16.56
C TRP A 50 0.33 3.48 16.92
N GLU A 51 1.48 4.06 17.29
CA GLU A 51 2.68 3.31 17.70
C GLU A 51 2.61 2.83 19.16
N VAL A 52 1.78 3.48 19.98
CA VAL A 52 1.68 3.20 21.43
C VAL A 52 0.31 2.63 21.83
N ASN A 53 -0.73 2.85 21.03
CA ASN A 53 -2.09 2.40 21.27
C ASN A 53 -2.44 1.21 20.36
N PRO A 54 -2.51 -0.03 20.86
CA PRO A 54 -2.86 -1.20 20.05
C PRO A 54 -4.32 -1.17 19.55
N LEU A 55 -5.19 -0.33 20.14
CA LEU A 55 -6.59 -0.17 19.78
C LEU A 55 -6.83 1.07 18.90
N TYR A 56 -5.78 1.71 18.39
CA TYR A 56 -5.88 2.95 17.61
C TYR A 56 -6.87 2.86 16.43
N CYS A 57 -6.94 1.70 15.75
CA CYS A 57 -7.86 1.53 14.63
C CYS A 57 -9.35 1.65 15.04
N ASN A 58 -9.72 1.40 16.29
CA ASN A 58 -11.09 1.60 16.75
C ASN A 58 -11.51 3.07 16.60
N THR A 59 -10.62 4.00 16.96
CA THR A 59 -10.84 5.44 16.78
C THR A 59 -10.84 5.81 15.30
N VAL A 60 -9.93 5.25 14.49
CA VAL A 60 -9.90 5.51 13.04
C VAL A 60 -11.22 5.12 12.38
N ARG A 61 -11.81 3.98 12.76
CA ARG A 61 -13.09 3.48 12.23
C ARG A 61 -14.29 4.37 12.55
N GLU A 62 -14.18 5.27 13.52
CA GLU A 62 -15.26 6.23 13.84
C GLU A 62 -15.17 7.51 13.01
N ILE A 63 -14.03 7.77 12.36
CA ILE A 63 -13.73 9.03 11.68
C ILE A 63 -14.05 8.89 10.17
N TYR A 64 -14.79 9.85 9.61
CA TYR A 64 -14.95 9.96 8.16
C TYR A 64 -13.62 10.35 7.48
N PRO A 65 -13.22 9.75 6.36
CA PRO A 65 -13.95 8.77 5.54
C PRO A 65 -13.64 7.28 5.85
N TYR A 66 -12.93 6.99 6.93
CA TYR A 66 -12.49 5.64 7.31
C TYR A 66 -13.58 4.79 7.96
N ASN A 67 -14.64 5.44 8.44
CA ASN A 67 -15.88 4.79 8.86
C ASN A 67 -16.59 4.06 7.71
N ASN A 68 -16.28 4.40 6.45
CA ASN A 68 -16.59 3.58 5.30
C ASN A 68 -15.53 2.48 5.13
N SER A 69 -15.97 1.23 5.07
CA SER A 69 -15.11 0.06 4.87
C SER A 69 -14.15 0.19 3.69
N ASN A 70 -14.56 0.80 2.56
CA ASN A 70 -13.75 0.81 1.34
C ASN A 70 -12.45 1.62 1.50
N ARG A 71 -12.52 2.79 2.16
CA ARG A 71 -11.33 3.62 2.38
C ARG A 71 -10.31 2.90 3.25
N LEU A 72 -10.77 2.32 4.35
CA LEU A 72 -9.93 1.60 5.28
C LEU A 72 -9.30 0.37 4.61
N LEU A 73 -10.07 -0.38 3.82
CA LEU A 73 -9.58 -1.51 3.04
C LEU A 73 -8.49 -1.09 2.04
N ASN A 74 -8.66 0.05 1.36
CA ASN A 74 -7.63 0.58 0.46
C ASN A 74 -6.34 0.99 1.20
N ILE A 75 -6.45 1.52 2.43
CA ILE A 75 -5.27 1.81 3.27
C ILE A 75 -4.56 0.51 3.68
N VAL A 76 -5.30 -0.54 4.01
CA VAL A 76 -4.69 -1.83 4.33
C VAL A 76 -3.97 -2.42 3.12
N ASP A 77 -4.57 -2.38 1.92
CA ASP A 77 -3.89 -2.81 0.68
C ASP A 77 -2.59 -2.01 0.44
N MET A 78 -2.64 -0.69 0.62
CA MET A 78 -1.47 0.19 0.51
C MET A 78 -0.39 -0.16 1.56
N ALA A 79 -0.78 -0.45 2.80
CA ALA A 79 0.14 -0.86 3.86
C ALA A 79 0.80 -2.23 3.58
N ILE A 80 0.06 -3.17 3.00
CA ILE A 80 0.60 -4.46 2.53
C ILE A 80 1.63 -4.22 1.42
N PHE A 81 1.29 -3.36 0.45
CA PHE A 81 2.20 -2.98 -0.63
C PHE A 81 3.47 -2.32 -0.10
N ASP A 82 3.32 -1.32 0.77
CA ASP A 82 4.44 -0.62 1.41
C ASP A 82 5.30 -1.57 2.27
N PHE A 83 4.71 -2.54 2.96
CA PHE A 83 5.46 -3.53 3.75
C PHE A 83 6.30 -4.45 2.88
N LEU A 84 5.76 -4.94 1.75
CA LEU A 84 6.51 -5.80 0.81
C LEU A 84 7.80 -5.10 0.35
N MET A 85 7.72 -3.82 0.00
CA MET A 85 8.87 -3.02 -0.40
C MET A 85 9.68 -2.45 0.78
N GLY A 86 9.13 -2.40 1.99
CA GLY A 86 9.74 -1.78 3.16
C GLY A 86 9.71 -0.24 3.13
N ASN A 87 8.68 0.35 2.51
CA ASN A 87 8.48 1.79 2.45
C ASN A 87 7.82 2.31 3.73
N MET A 88 8.55 3.11 4.49
CA MET A 88 8.08 3.66 5.78
C MET A 88 7.56 5.09 5.65
N ASP A 89 7.60 5.67 4.45
CA ASP A 89 7.44 7.12 4.20
C ASP A 89 6.02 7.50 3.74
N ARG A 90 5.04 6.62 3.96
CA ARG A 90 3.64 6.84 3.55
C ARG A 90 2.92 7.83 4.47
N HIS A 91 3.33 9.10 4.46
CA HIS A 91 2.71 10.16 5.25
C HIS A 91 1.38 10.67 4.69
N HIS A 92 1.21 10.57 3.38
CA HIS A 92 0.02 11.03 2.68
C HIS A 92 -0.35 9.98 1.64
N TYR A 93 -1.62 9.99 1.26
CA TYR A 93 -2.09 9.32 0.06
C TYR A 93 -2.85 10.31 -0.81
N GLU A 94 -2.82 10.08 -2.13
CA GLU A 94 -3.57 10.89 -3.08
C GLU A 94 -4.73 10.11 -3.68
N MET A 95 -5.74 10.84 -4.13
CA MET A 95 -6.90 10.29 -4.84
C MET A 95 -7.45 11.31 -5.83
N PHE A 96 -8.08 10.86 -6.91
CA PHE A 96 -8.84 11.74 -7.78
C PHE A 96 -10.16 12.15 -7.13
N THR A 97 -10.42 13.46 -7.02
CA THR A 97 -11.62 13.98 -6.35
C THR A 97 -12.91 13.60 -7.07
N LYS A 98 -12.84 13.40 -8.39
CA LYS A 98 -13.98 13.08 -9.26
C LYS A 98 -14.78 11.86 -8.79
N PHE A 99 -14.13 10.91 -8.12
CA PHE A 99 -14.77 9.65 -7.69
C PHE A 99 -15.24 9.67 -6.24
N GLY A 100 -15.02 10.76 -5.49
CA GLY A 100 -15.45 10.86 -4.09
C GLY A 100 -15.01 9.66 -3.26
N ASP A 101 -15.90 9.14 -2.43
CA ASP A 101 -15.62 8.03 -1.50
C ASP A 101 -15.37 6.67 -2.20
N ASP A 102 -15.79 6.53 -3.45
CA ASP A 102 -15.55 5.34 -4.28
C ASP A 102 -14.20 5.40 -5.01
N GLY A 103 -13.45 6.50 -4.85
CA GLY A 103 -12.11 6.66 -5.40
C GLY A 103 -11.09 5.69 -4.79
N PHE A 104 -10.11 5.29 -5.60
CA PHE A 104 -8.97 4.49 -5.15
C PHE A 104 -7.79 5.39 -4.75
N LEU A 105 -6.86 4.82 -3.98
CA LEU A 105 -5.64 5.50 -3.57
C LEU A 105 -4.58 5.37 -4.65
N LEU A 106 -3.95 6.48 -5.01
CA LEU A 106 -2.81 6.50 -5.93
C LEU A 106 -1.55 6.07 -5.16
N HIS A 107 -0.95 4.96 -5.57
CA HIS A 107 0.30 4.44 -4.98
C HIS A 107 1.51 5.18 -5.54
N LEU A 108 1.71 6.44 -5.14
CA LEU A 108 2.82 7.31 -5.55
C LEU A 108 4.01 7.24 -4.56
N ASP A 109 5.07 8.00 -4.78
CA ASP A 109 6.16 8.22 -3.82
C ASP A 109 6.79 6.93 -3.24
N ASN A 110 7.16 6.02 -4.14
CA ASN A 110 7.66 4.68 -3.83
C ASN A 110 9.19 4.60 -3.68
N ALA A 111 9.91 5.72 -3.86
CA ALA A 111 11.36 5.76 -3.96
C ALA A 111 12.10 5.37 -2.67
N ARG A 112 11.42 5.37 -1.51
CA ARG A 112 11.99 4.92 -0.23
C ARG A 112 11.74 3.43 0.07
N GLY A 113 11.17 2.69 -0.87
CA GLY A 113 11.16 1.24 -0.83
C GLY A 113 12.53 0.62 -1.14
N PHE A 114 12.64 -0.68 -0.90
CA PHE A 114 13.82 -1.51 -1.21
C PHE A 114 15.15 -0.95 -0.66
N GLY A 115 15.09 -0.27 0.50
CA GLY A 115 16.30 0.24 1.16
C GLY A 115 17.08 -0.84 1.95
N ARG A 116 16.40 -1.88 2.43
CA ARG A 116 17.00 -2.98 3.21
C ARG A 116 16.31 -4.32 2.89
N HIS A 117 17.05 -5.31 2.41
CA HIS A 117 16.54 -6.68 2.22
C HIS A 117 16.60 -7.54 3.50
N SER A 118 17.49 -7.20 4.44
CA SER A 118 17.80 -8.00 5.63
C SER A 118 16.98 -7.60 6.87
N HIS A 119 16.13 -6.59 6.75
CA HIS A 119 15.26 -6.09 7.82
C HIS A 119 13.83 -5.98 7.31
N ASP A 120 12.87 -6.39 8.12
CA ASP A 120 11.44 -6.29 7.84
C ASP A 120 10.82 -5.32 8.85
N GLU A 121 10.36 -4.17 8.37
CA GLU A 121 9.81 -3.13 9.23
C GLU A 121 8.35 -3.42 9.57
N ILE A 122 8.15 -4.25 10.60
CA ILE A 122 6.83 -4.77 11.01
C ILE A 122 5.82 -3.65 11.32
N SER A 123 6.29 -2.48 11.76
CA SER A 123 5.40 -1.35 12.06
C SER A 123 4.60 -0.86 10.84
N ILE A 124 5.04 -1.13 9.60
CA ILE A 124 4.28 -0.80 8.39
C ILE A 124 2.96 -1.60 8.32
N LEU A 125 2.91 -2.82 8.88
CA LEU A 125 1.70 -3.64 8.96
C LEU A 125 0.75 -3.23 10.10
N ALA A 126 0.98 -2.10 10.78
CA ALA A 126 0.08 -1.61 11.83
C ALA A 126 -1.38 -1.48 11.37
N PRO A 127 -1.71 -0.92 10.18
CA PRO A 127 -3.10 -0.87 9.71
C PRO A 127 -3.74 -2.25 9.61
N LEU A 128 -3.05 -3.23 9.01
CA LEU A 128 -3.54 -4.60 8.90
C LEU A 128 -3.73 -5.24 10.28
N SER A 129 -2.74 -5.12 11.16
CA SER A 129 -2.70 -5.82 12.45
C SER A 129 -3.66 -5.23 13.48
N GLN A 130 -3.88 -3.91 13.44
CA GLN A 130 -4.79 -3.20 14.36
C GLN A 130 -6.23 -3.25 13.87
N CYS A 131 -6.45 -3.11 12.56
CA CYS A 131 -7.80 -3.11 12.01
C CYS A 131 -8.33 -4.51 11.71
N CYS A 132 -7.47 -5.51 11.51
CA CYS A 132 -7.86 -6.87 11.16
C CYS A 132 -8.95 -6.94 10.09
N VAL A 133 -8.78 -6.20 8.99
CA VAL A 133 -9.63 -6.26 7.80
C VAL A 133 -8.78 -6.37 6.56
N ILE A 134 -9.22 -7.15 5.58
CA ILE A 134 -8.56 -7.30 4.29
C ILE A 134 -9.61 -7.60 3.21
N LYS A 135 -9.35 -7.15 1.98
CA LYS A 135 -10.19 -7.53 0.83
C LYS A 135 -10.00 -9.01 0.50
N ARG A 136 -11.09 -9.71 0.18
CA ARG A 136 -11.04 -11.09 -0.29
C ARG A 136 -10.14 -11.21 -1.51
N THR A 137 -10.26 -10.32 -2.49
CA THR A 137 -9.44 -10.41 -3.70
C THR A 137 -7.96 -10.17 -3.44
N THR A 138 -7.60 -9.35 -2.45
CA THR A 138 -6.19 -9.19 -2.01
C THR A 138 -5.68 -10.46 -1.34
N LEU A 139 -6.43 -11.01 -0.37
CA LEU A 139 -6.03 -12.22 0.35
C LEU A 139 -5.79 -13.41 -0.59
N LEU A 140 -6.71 -13.66 -1.52
CA LEU A 140 -6.58 -14.75 -2.49
C LEU A 140 -5.34 -14.60 -3.38
N ARG A 141 -5.01 -13.38 -3.80
CA ARG A 141 -3.79 -13.12 -4.59
C ARG A 141 -2.52 -13.32 -3.77
N LEU A 142 -2.51 -12.89 -2.51
CA LEU A 142 -1.38 -13.11 -1.60
C LEU A 142 -1.14 -14.60 -1.35
N GLN A 143 -2.21 -15.38 -1.16
CA GLN A 143 -2.13 -16.84 -1.03
C GLN A 143 -1.59 -17.48 -2.30
N LEU A 144 -2.10 -17.09 -3.47
CA LEU A 144 -1.60 -17.59 -4.75
C LEU A 144 -0.10 -17.30 -4.93
N LEU A 145 0.34 -16.08 -4.65
CA LEU A 145 1.73 -15.65 -4.78
C LEU A 145 2.68 -16.29 -3.74
N ALA A 146 2.13 -16.99 -2.75
CA ALA A 146 2.90 -17.77 -1.78
C ALA A 146 3.09 -19.23 -2.22
N GLU A 147 2.36 -19.70 -3.23
CA GLU A 147 2.50 -21.05 -3.77
C GLU A 147 3.83 -21.21 -4.54
N PRO A 148 4.47 -22.39 -4.49
CA PRO A 148 5.75 -22.65 -5.17
C PRO A 148 5.75 -22.34 -6.67
N GLU A 149 4.62 -22.54 -7.35
CA GLU A 149 4.48 -22.33 -8.80
C GLU A 149 4.32 -20.86 -9.19
N TYR A 150 3.96 -20.00 -8.24
CA TYR A 150 3.63 -18.58 -8.49
C TYR A 150 4.36 -17.62 -7.54
N ARG A 151 5.47 -18.07 -6.95
CA ARG A 151 6.22 -17.31 -5.93
C ARG A 151 6.42 -15.86 -6.36
N LEU A 152 6.12 -14.95 -5.44
CA LEU A 152 6.20 -13.50 -5.67
C LEU A 152 7.55 -13.07 -6.24
N SER A 153 8.66 -13.60 -5.70
CA SER A 153 10.01 -13.31 -6.19
C SER A 153 10.21 -13.69 -7.65
N ASP A 154 9.68 -14.82 -8.10
CA ASP A 154 9.82 -15.33 -9.46
C ASP A 154 8.98 -14.51 -10.44
N VAL A 155 7.73 -14.20 -10.07
CA VAL A 155 6.84 -13.33 -10.85
C VAL A 155 7.43 -11.92 -10.99
N MET A 156 7.99 -11.38 -9.90
CA MET A 156 8.66 -10.08 -9.93
C MET A 156 9.93 -10.09 -10.78
N ARG A 157 10.72 -11.16 -10.72
CA ARG A 157 11.90 -11.32 -11.56
C ARG A 157 11.53 -11.28 -13.04
N GLU A 158 10.53 -12.06 -13.44
CA GLU A 158 10.06 -12.10 -14.83
C GLU A 158 9.55 -10.73 -15.31
N SER A 159 8.73 -10.07 -14.48
CA SER A 159 8.18 -8.74 -14.80
C SER A 159 9.28 -7.69 -15.00
N LEU A 160 10.29 -7.67 -14.12
CA LEU A 160 11.38 -6.68 -14.16
C LEU A 160 12.41 -6.93 -15.26
N LEU A 161 12.47 -8.13 -15.86
CA LEU A 161 13.39 -8.43 -16.96
C LEU A 161 13.08 -7.66 -18.25
N GLN A 162 11.86 -7.12 -18.38
CA GLN A 162 11.47 -6.31 -19.53
C GLN A 162 11.96 -4.86 -19.44
N ASP A 163 12.40 -4.42 -18.25
CA ASP A 163 12.93 -3.07 -18.07
C ASP A 163 14.36 -2.98 -18.65
N PRO A 164 14.69 -1.94 -19.44
CA PRO A 164 16.05 -1.74 -19.95
C PRO A 164 17.14 -1.64 -18.87
N LEU A 165 16.75 -1.34 -17.62
CA LEU A 165 17.64 -1.26 -16.47
C LEU A 165 17.79 -2.60 -15.73
N ALA A 166 17.34 -3.71 -16.32
CA ALA A 166 17.51 -5.03 -15.72
C ALA A 166 18.99 -5.34 -15.45
N PRO A 167 19.35 -5.83 -14.24
CA PRO A 167 18.46 -6.13 -13.12
C PRO A 167 18.06 -4.89 -12.30
N VAL A 168 16.75 -4.62 -12.17
CA VAL A 168 16.20 -3.49 -11.40
C VAL A 168 16.28 -3.72 -9.88
N LEU A 169 16.00 -4.95 -9.43
CA LEU A 169 16.13 -5.36 -8.03
C LEU A 169 17.20 -6.44 -7.88
N THR A 170 17.92 -6.39 -6.77
CA THR A 170 18.91 -7.41 -6.41
C THR A 170 18.22 -8.68 -5.93
N GLU A 171 18.88 -9.83 -6.10
CA GLU A 171 18.35 -11.13 -5.66
C GLU A 171 17.97 -11.16 -4.16
N PRO A 172 18.74 -10.57 -3.22
CA PRO A 172 18.30 -10.50 -1.83
C PRO A 172 16.98 -9.74 -1.60
N HIS A 173 16.69 -8.70 -2.40
CA HIS A 173 15.40 -8.01 -2.32
C HIS A 173 14.25 -8.88 -2.84
N LEU A 174 14.48 -9.65 -3.92
CA LEU A 174 13.49 -10.59 -4.43
C LEU A 174 13.16 -11.66 -3.37
N LEU A 175 14.16 -12.27 -2.74
CA LEU A 175 13.95 -13.24 -1.65
C LEU A 175 13.28 -12.62 -0.41
N ALA A 176 13.53 -11.34 -0.13
CA ALA A 176 12.86 -10.63 0.96
C ALA A 176 11.35 -10.46 0.71
N LEU A 177 10.91 -10.33 -0.55
CA LEU A 177 9.48 -10.27 -0.89
C LEU A 177 8.75 -11.54 -0.45
N ASP A 178 9.31 -12.72 -0.75
CA ASP A 178 8.72 -14.00 -0.33
C ASP A 178 8.61 -14.10 1.19
N ARG A 179 9.69 -13.74 1.91
CA ARG A 179 9.69 -13.73 3.38
C ARG A 179 8.63 -12.79 3.95
N ARG A 180 8.53 -11.58 3.41
CA ARG A 180 7.54 -10.57 3.84
C ARG A 180 6.12 -11.00 3.52
N LEU A 181 5.89 -11.64 2.38
CA LEU A 181 4.58 -12.21 2.03
C LEU A 181 4.11 -13.22 3.09
N GLN A 182 5.01 -14.10 3.56
CA GLN A 182 4.67 -15.04 4.63
C GLN A 182 4.31 -14.33 5.95
N LEU A 183 4.99 -13.23 6.28
CA LEU A 183 4.66 -12.42 7.46
C LEU A 183 3.28 -11.75 7.34
N ILE A 184 2.90 -11.29 6.14
CA ILE A 184 1.56 -10.76 5.87
C ILE A 184 0.50 -11.85 6.08
N LEU A 185 0.69 -13.03 5.48
CA LEU A 185 -0.25 -14.15 5.62
C LEU A 185 -0.37 -14.61 7.09
N ALA A 186 0.73 -14.62 7.85
CA ALA A 186 0.72 -14.91 9.28
C ALA A 186 -0.07 -13.86 10.08
N ALA A 187 0.07 -12.57 9.76
CA ALA A 187 -0.70 -11.50 10.39
C ALA A 187 -2.20 -11.63 10.09
N VAL A 188 -2.57 -11.92 8.83
CA VAL A 188 -3.96 -12.19 8.45
C VAL A 188 -4.50 -13.43 9.18
N GLY A 189 -3.73 -14.52 9.22
CA GLY A 189 -4.10 -15.75 9.92
C GLY A 189 -4.37 -15.52 11.41
N LYS A 190 -3.55 -14.69 12.07
CA LYS A 190 -3.78 -14.28 13.46
C LYS A 190 -5.09 -13.49 13.62
N CYS A 191 -5.38 -12.56 12.72
CA CYS A 191 -6.64 -11.83 12.72
C CYS A 191 -7.84 -12.77 12.54
N ILE A 192 -7.80 -13.67 11.55
CA ILE A 192 -8.87 -14.65 11.28
C ILE A 192 -9.10 -15.57 12.48
N HIS A 193 -8.02 -16.06 13.10
CA HIS A 193 -8.12 -16.89 14.30
C HIS A 193 -8.78 -16.16 15.48
N THR A 194 -8.53 -14.84 15.61
CA THR A 194 -9.00 -14.04 16.74
C THR A 194 -10.45 -13.55 16.55
N PHE A 195 -10.82 -13.11 15.34
CA PHE A 195 -12.08 -12.41 15.08
C PHE A 195 -13.04 -13.16 14.14
N GLY A 196 -12.61 -14.29 13.58
CA GLY A 196 -13.35 -15.07 12.60
C GLY A 196 -13.21 -14.53 11.18
N GLU A 197 -13.20 -15.43 10.20
CA GLU A 197 -12.97 -15.10 8.79
C GLU A 197 -14.00 -14.11 8.24
N ALA A 198 -15.28 -14.29 8.56
CA ALA A 198 -16.36 -13.42 8.08
C ALA A 198 -16.23 -11.95 8.56
N THR A 199 -15.55 -11.72 9.67
CA THR A 199 -15.29 -10.36 10.20
C THR A 199 -14.07 -9.72 9.55
N VAL A 200 -13.05 -10.54 9.25
CA VAL A 200 -11.75 -10.07 8.77
C VAL A 200 -11.72 -9.92 7.25
N VAL A 201 -12.36 -10.84 6.52
CA VAL A 201 -12.30 -10.89 5.05
C VAL A 201 -13.53 -10.21 4.48
N ALA A 202 -13.34 -8.97 4.01
CA ALA A 202 -14.39 -8.20 3.36
C ALA A 202 -14.60 -8.68 1.91
N ASP A 203 -15.85 -8.94 1.54
CA ASP A 203 -16.19 -9.35 0.18
C ASP A 203 -16.27 -8.14 -0.76
N ASP A 204 -15.20 -7.93 -1.53
CA ASP A 204 -15.07 -6.87 -2.54
C ASP A 204 -15.41 -7.35 -3.96
N THR A 205 -15.95 -8.56 -4.11
CA THR A 205 -16.31 -9.12 -5.43
C THR A 205 -17.72 -8.74 -5.89
N ALA A 206 -18.56 -8.26 -4.97
CA ALA A 206 -19.87 -7.73 -5.31
C ALA A 206 -19.72 -6.42 -6.12
N ARG A 207 -20.24 -6.40 -7.35
CA ARG A 207 -20.19 -5.20 -8.20
C ARG A 207 -20.80 -4.00 -7.45
N PRO A 208 -20.15 -2.82 -7.46
CA PRO A 208 -20.84 -1.60 -7.05
C PRO A 208 -22.10 -1.45 -7.90
N ARG A 209 -23.23 -1.14 -7.26
CA ARG A 209 -24.48 -0.84 -7.97
C ARG A 209 -24.16 0.25 -8.98
N SER A 210 -24.46 0.00 -10.25
CA SER A 210 -24.26 0.96 -11.33
C SER A 210 -24.82 2.34 -10.93
N PRO A 211 -24.15 3.46 -11.26
CA PRO A 211 -24.68 4.81 -11.04
C PRO A 211 -26.08 5.03 -11.65
N ALA A 212 -26.47 4.19 -12.63
CA ALA A 212 -27.81 4.21 -13.20
C ALA A 212 -28.91 3.77 -12.22
N ALA A 213 -28.59 2.96 -11.20
CA ALA A 213 -29.54 2.53 -10.19
C ALA A 213 -29.86 3.65 -9.18
N HIS A 214 -28.91 4.55 -8.91
CA HIS A 214 -29.11 5.64 -7.95
C HIS A 214 -30.05 6.74 -8.48
N ARG A 215 -30.14 6.91 -9.81
CA ARG A 215 -31.12 7.81 -10.44
C ARG A 215 -32.55 7.24 -10.48
N ALA A 216 -32.73 5.95 -10.27
CA ALA A 216 -34.05 5.33 -10.26
C ALA A 216 -34.74 5.42 -8.89
N GLU A 217 -33.98 5.47 -7.79
CA GLU A 217 -34.53 5.56 -6.42
C GLU A 217 -34.84 7.01 -5.98
N MET A 218 -34.27 8.03 -6.64
CA MET A 218 -34.60 9.44 -6.42
C MET A 218 -35.71 9.97 -7.34
N GLY A 219 -36.32 9.10 -8.15
CA GLY A 219 -37.33 9.43 -9.17
C GLY A 219 -38.75 8.93 -8.87
N THR A 220 -39.01 8.45 -7.65
CA THR A 220 -40.34 8.04 -7.16
C THR A 220 -40.63 8.69 -5.83
#